data_AF-A0A948VFX9-F1
#
_entry.id   AF-A0A948VFX9-F1
#
_cell.length_a   1.000
_cell.length_b   1.000
_cell.length_c   1.000
_cell.angle_alpha   90.00
_cell.angle_beta   90.00
_cell.angle_gamma   90.00
#
_symmetry.space_group_name_H-M   'P 1'
#
loop_
_entity.id
_entity.type
_entity.pdbx_description
1 polymer ?
#
loop_
_entity_poly.entity_id
_entity_poly.type
_entity_poly.pdbx_seq_one_letter_code
_entity_poly.pdbx_strand_id
1 'polypeptide(L)'
;MVKPAVLKPGYFVAVSLIPQTAPECCYIGLVQVLDEYGVRMTQVEWDDQLDGVKQFSEDIFVPWVNVNSMLVCTQAEPTRRFVRDRAPAWKKQIEAMYKKTKGEK
;
A
#
# COMPACT_ATOMS: atom_id res chain seq x y z
N MET A 1 -6.33 15.85 -23.59
CA MET A 1 -6.14 14.46 -23.13
C MET A 1 -6.19 14.46 -21.61
N VAL A 2 -7.21 13.87 -21.00
CA VAL A 2 -7.34 13.81 -19.53
C VAL A 2 -6.26 12.88 -18.99
N LYS A 3 -5.43 13.34 -18.05
CA LYS A 3 -4.41 12.49 -17.42
C LYS A 3 -5.13 11.35 -16.69
N PRO A 4 -4.71 10.07 -16.86
CA PRO A 4 -5.32 8.97 -16.12
C PRO A 4 -5.21 9.25 -14.62
N ALA A 5 -6.31 9.07 -13.87
CA ALA A 5 -6.26 9.12 -12.43
C ALA A 5 -5.32 8.00 -11.95
N VAL A 6 -4.19 8.39 -11.35
CA VAL A 6 -3.10 7.48 -10.94
C VAL A 6 -3.57 6.54 -9.82
N LEU A 7 -4.55 6.97 -9.02
CA LEU A 7 -5.17 6.21 -7.95
C LEU A 7 -6.69 6.46 -7.97
N LYS A 8 -7.50 5.41 -7.75
CA LYS A 8 -8.97 5.52 -7.66
C LYS A 8 -9.54 4.41 -6.78
N PRO A 9 -10.81 4.54 -6.31
CA PRO A 9 -11.49 3.46 -5.60
C PRO A 9 -11.45 2.14 -6.38
N GLY A 10 -11.28 1.04 -5.65
CA GLY A 10 -11.15 -0.31 -6.21
C GLY A 10 -9.74 -0.69 -6.65
N TYR A 11 -8.75 0.21 -6.56
CA TYR A 11 -7.36 -0.13 -6.85
C TYR A 11 -6.65 -0.71 -5.64
N PHE A 12 -5.77 -1.68 -5.89
CA PHE A 12 -4.81 -2.14 -4.90
C PHE A 12 -3.59 -1.24 -4.89
N VAL A 13 -3.10 -0.91 -3.71
CA VAL A 13 -1.95 -0.02 -3.53
C VAL A 13 -1.12 -0.47 -2.33
N ALA A 14 0.18 -0.31 -2.44
CA ALA A 14 1.08 -0.31 -1.30
C ALA A 14 1.53 1.12 -1.02
N VAL A 15 1.41 1.56 0.22
CA VAL A 15 1.70 2.92 0.67
C VAL A 15 2.80 2.86 1.70
N SER A 16 3.94 3.47 1.41
CA SER A 16 4.98 3.66 2.42
C SER A 16 4.84 5.03 3.08
N LEU A 17 5.01 5.03 4.39
CA LEU A 17 4.92 6.23 5.20
C LEU A 17 6.28 6.84 5.44
N ILE A 18 6.28 8.12 5.79
CA ILE A 18 7.43 8.79 6.40
C ILE A 18 7.83 7.98 7.67
N PRO A 19 9.12 7.76 7.93
CA PRO A 19 9.55 7.00 9.11
C PRO A 19 8.99 7.57 10.41
N GLN A 20 8.66 6.68 11.34
CA GLN A 20 8.15 7.01 12.69
C GLN A 20 6.73 7.57 12.74
N THR A 21 6.04 7.70 11.61
CA THR A 21 4.64 8.13 11.56
C THR A 21 3.65 7.08 12.06
N ALA A 22 3.98 5.80 11.92
CA ALA A 22 3.18 4.67 12.42
C ALA A 22 4.09 3.48 12.81
N PRO A 23 3.57 2.47 13.53
CA PRO A 23 4.34 1.27 13.90
C PRO A 23 4.89 0.52 12.69
N GLU A 24 4.10 0.42 11.61
CA GLU A 24 4.55 -0.11 10.33
C GLU A 24 4.88 1.04 9.36
N CYS A 25 5.89 0.83 8.53
CA CYS A 25 6.34 1.83 7.56
C CYS A 25 5.75 1.63 6.15
N CYS A 26 4.99 0.55 5.94
CA CYS A 26 4.36 0.25 4.64
C CYS A 26 3.10 -0.62 4.80
N TYR A 27 2.00 -0.15 4.23
CA TYR A 27 0.69 -0.80 4.25
C TYR A 27 0.27 -1.22 2.84
N ILE A 28 -0.40 -2.36 2.70
CA ILE A 28 -0.94 -2.85 1.43
C ILE A 28 -2.46 -2.95 1.57
N GLY A 29 -3.21 -2.44 0.61
CA GLY A 29 -4.66 -2.42 0.72
C GLY A 29 -5.42 -2.03 -0.54
N LEU A 30 -6.73 -2.18 -0.44
CA LEU A 30 -7.73 -1.81 -1.43
C LEU A 30 -8.23 -0.39 -1.13
N VAL A 31 -8.11 0.51 -2.10
CA VAL A 31 -8.61 1.89 -1.97
C VAL A 31 -10.14 1.89 -1.93
N GLN A 32 -10.70 2.43 -0.85
CA GLN A 32 -12.14 2.60 -0.68
C GLN A 32 -12.58 3.97 -1.16
N VAL A 33 -11.91 5.02 -0.67
CA VAL A 33 -12.17 6.41 -1.04
C VAL A 33 -10.89 7.22 -0.87
N LEU A 34 -10.77 8.31 -1.62
CA LEU A 34 -9.71 9.28 -1.49
C LEU A 34 -10.27 10.68 -1.72
N ASP A 35 -9.65 11.66 -1.08
CA ASP A 35 -10.00 13.08 -1.19
C ASP A 35 -8.74 13.95 -1.12
N GLU A 36 -8.92 15.24 -0.85
CA GLU A 36 -7.82 16.21 -0.71
C GLU A 36 -6.96 16.02 0.54
N TYR A 37 -7.40 15.21 1.52
CA TYR A 37 -6.72 14.99 2.80
C TYR A 37 -5.96 13.67 2.85
N GLY A 38 -6.48 12.62 2.22
CA GLY A 38 -5.83 11.32 2.28
C GLY A 38 -6.53 10.23 1.48
N VAL A 39 -6.13 8.99 1.79
CA VAL A 39 -6.74 7.78 1.27
C VAL A 39 -7.24 6.91 2.41
N ARG A 40 -8.48 6.46 2.30
CA ARG A 40 -9.01 5.36 3.11
C ARG A 40 -8.86 4.06 2.33
N MET A 41 -8.28 3.06 2.98
CA MET A 41 -8.05 1.76 2.38
C MET A 41 -8.29 0.64 3.37
N THR A 42 -8.84 -0.47 2.87
CA THR A 42 -8.94 -1.72 3.62
C THR A 42 -7.63 -2.46 3.47
N GLN A 43 -7.01 -2.87 4.58
CA GLN A 43 -5.77 -3.65 4.49
C GLN A 43 -6.06 -5.01 3.87
N VAL A 44 -5.12 -5.49 3.08
CA VAL A 44 -5.25 -6.78 2.38
C VAL A 44 -3.95 -7.57 2.41
N GLU A 45 -4.10 -8.89 2.42
CA GLU A 45 -3.01 -9.83 2.23
C GLU A 45 -3.44 -10.91 1.24
N TRP A 46 -2.46 -11.61 0.67
CA TRP A 46 -2.74 -12.81 -0.09
C TRP A 46 -2.92 -13.99 0.86
N ASP A 47 -3.99 -14.74 0.66
CA ASP A 47 -4.28 -15.98 1.39
C ASP A 47 -3.94 -17.18 0.49
N ASP A 48 -2.84 -17.86 0.80
CA ASP A 48 -2.38 -19.03 0.05
C ASP A 48 -3.31 -20.25 0.23
N GLN A 49 -4.09 -20.33 1.31
CA GLN A 49 -5.02 -21.45 1.54
C GLN A 49 -6.27 -21.33 0.68
N LEU A 50 -6.78 -20.10 0.51
CA LEU A 50 -7.98 -19.82 -0.26
C LEU A 50 -7.70 -19.39 -1.71
N ASP A 51 -6.43 -19.30 -2.10
CA ASP A 51 -5.94 -18.76 -3.38
C ASP A 51 -6.59 -17.40 -3.72
N GLY A 52 -6.67 -16.51 -2.72
CA GLY A 52 -7.49 -15.31 -2.78
C GLY A 52 -6.94 -14.12 -2.02
N VAL A 53 -7.61 -12.97 -2.17
CA VAL A 53 -7.30 -11.77 -1.39
C VAL A 53 -8.10 -11.80 -0.09
N LYS A 54 -7.39 -11.86 1.03
CA LYS A 54 -7.98 -11.69 2.36
C LYS A 54 -7.98 -10.21 2.71
N GLN A 55 -9.16 -9.71 3.06
CA GLN A 55 -9.34 -8.35 3.53
C GLN A 55 -9.45 -8.35 5.05
N PHE A 56 -8.79 -7.39 5.69
CA PHE A 56 -8.96 -7.17 7.12
C PHE A 56 -10.28 -6.44 7.36
N SER A 57 -10.86 -6.61 8.55
CA SER A 57 -12.16 -5.99 8.91
C SER A 57 -12.07 -4.48 9.12
N GLU A 58 -10.87 -3.96 9.34
CA GLU A 58 -10.63 -2.56 9.68
C GLU A 58 -10.01 -1.80 8.52
N ASP A 59 -10.56 -0.62 8.26
CA ASP A 59 -9.97 0.32 7.33
C ASP A 59 -8.94 1.19 8.05
N ILE A 60 -7.92 1.58 7.30
CA ILE A 60 -6.97 2.62 7.71
C ILE A 60 -7.20 3.88 6.89
N PHE A 61 -7.04 5.02 7.52
CA PHE A 61 -6.93 6.31 6.85
C PHE A 61 -5.48 6.76 6.87
N VAL A 62 -4.94 7.06 5.68
CA VAL A 62 -3.57 7.54 5.49
C VAL A 62 -3.61 8.99 4.97
N PRO A 63 -3.24 9.97 5.80
CA PRO A 63 -3.12 11.36 5.36
C PRO A 63 -2.02 11.53 4.32
N TRP A 64 -2.22 12.38 3.32
CA TRP A 64 -1.19 12.61 2.28
C TRP A 64 0.13 13.13 2.84
N VAL A 65 0.07 13.94 3.88
CA VAL A 65 1.26 14.49 4.57
C VAL A 65 2.16 13.42 5.18
N ASN A 66 1.65 12.21 5.36
CA ASN A 66 2.36 11.09 5.96
C ASN A 66 2.91 10.11 4.91
N VAL A 67 2.53 10.27 3.64
CA VAL A 67 2.94 9.38 2.55
C VAL A 67 4.34 9.76 2.09
N ASN A 68 5.24 8.78 2.04
CA ASN A 68 6.56 8.95 1.43
C ASN A 68 6.56 8.51 -0.03
N SER A 69 5.99 7.35 -0.34
CA SER A 69 5.83 6.87 -1.72
C SER A 69 4.71 5.83 -1.83
N MET A 70 4.23 5.59 -3.05
CA MET A 70 3.17 4.62 -3.32
C MET A 70 3.53 3.75 -4.51
N LEU A 71 3.20 2.46 -4.41
CA LEU A 71 3.22 1.52 -5.51
C LEU A 71 1.78 1.14 -5.85
N VAL A 72 1.29 1.52 -7.04
CA VAL A 72 -0.11 1.36 -7.43
C VAL A 72 -0.29 0.20 -8.40
N CYS A 73 -1.29 -0.66 -8.15
CA CYS A 73 -1.74 -1.68 -9.08
C CYS A 73 -2.54 -1.04 -10.21
N THR A 74 -1.85 -0.66 -11.29
CA THR A 74 -2.51 -0.13 -12.49
C THR A 74 -3.31 -1.23 -13.20
N GLN A 75 -4.30 -0.85 -14.02
CA GLN A 75 -5.13 -1.79 -14.81
C GLN A 75 -4.34 -2.71 -15.77
N ALA A 76 -3.08 -2.41 -16.05
CA ALA A 76 -2.23 -3.24 -16.89
C ALA A 76 -1.67 -4.48 -16.16
N GLU A 77 -1.73 -4.53 -14.82
CA GLU A 77 -1.18 -5.63 -14.04
C GLU A 77 -2.30 -6.51 -13.44
N PRO A 78 -2.18 -7.85 -13.50
CA PRO A 78 -3.10 -8.74 -12.81
C PRO A 78 -3.05 -8.53 -11.29
N THR A 79 -4.19 -8.21 -10.69
CA THR A 79 -4.37 -7.98 -9.23
C THR A 79 -3.71 -9.06 -8.38
N ARG A 80 -3.86 -10.34 -8.76
CA ARG A 80 -3.23 -11.48 -8.06
C ARG A 80 -1.72 -11.32 -7.93
N ARG A 81 -1.04 -11.01 -9.02
CA ARG A 81 0.43 -10.85 -9.04
C ARG A 81 0.85 -9.66 -8.19
N PHE A 82 0.07 -8.58 -8.22
CA PHE A 82 0.36 -7.41 -7.41
C PHE A 82 0.27 -7.71 -5.91
N VAL A 83 -0.85 -8.25 -5.45
CA VAL A 83 -1.12 -8.49 -4.02
C VAL A 83 -0.24 -9.61 -3.45
N ARG A 84 -0.03 -10.70 -4.20
CA ARG A 84 0.78 -11.84 -3.74
C ARG A 84 2.28 -11.58 -3.79
N ASP A 85 2.76 -10.97 -4.87
CA ASP A 85 4.20 -10.96 -5.17
C ASP A 85 4.79 -9.55 -5.04
N ARG A 86 4.28 -8.60 -5.82
CA ARG A 86 4.93 -7.31 -6.04
C ARG A 86 4.87 -6.38 -4.84
N ALA A 87 3.68 -6.20 -4.27
CA ALA A 87 3.48 -5.32 -3.13
C ALA A 87 4.20 -5.84 -1.86
N PRO A 88 4.15 -7.14 -1.52
CA PRO A 88 4.92 -7.69 -0.40
C PRO A 88 6.43 -7.60 -0.60
N ALA A 89 6.94 -7.84 -1.82
CA ALA A 89 8.36 -7.68 -2.11
C ALA A 89 8.81 -6.22 -1.93
N TRP A 90 8.01 -5.27 -2.38
CA TRP A 90 8.28 -3.85 -2.22
C TRP A 90 8.22 -3.41 -0.74
N LYS A 91 7.22 -3.89 0.03
CA LYS A 91 7.13 -3.68 1.48
C LYS A 91 8.42 -4.11 2.19
N LYS A 92 8.93 -5.31 1.89
CA LYS A 92 10.21 -5.81 2.44
C LYS A 92 11.39 -4.91 2.11
N GLN A 93 11.46 -4.37 0.89
CA GLN A 93 12.52 -3.43 0.48
C GLN A 93 12.46 -2.12 1.28
N ILE A 94 11.26 -1.54 1.44
CA ILE A 94 11.02 -0.32 2.22
C ILE A 94 11.43 -0.52 3.69
N GLU A 95 10.97 -1.61 4.29
CA GLU A 95 11.31 -1.97 5.67
C GLU A 95 12.83 -2.16 5.86
N ALA A 96 13.51 -2.79 4.91
CA ALA A 96 14.96 -2.97 4.95
C ALA A 96 15.72 -1.64 4.86
N MET A 97 15.28 -0.71 4.01
CA MET A 97 15.88 0.62 3.90
C MET A 97 15.83 1.37 5.24
N TYR A 98 14.67 1.40 5.89
CA TYR A 98 14.52 2.12 7.16
C TYR A 98 15.14 1.43 8.38
N LYS A 99 15.26 0.09 8.36
CA LYS A 99 16.02 -0.64 9.40
C LYS A 99 17.51 -0.27 9.35
N LYS A 100 18.11 -0.16 8.17
CA LYS A 100 19.51 0.28 8.02
C LYS A 100 19.73 1.67 8.59
N THR A 101 18.85 2.63 8.27
CA THR A 101 18.95 4.01 8.77
C THR A 101 18.83 4.13 10.30
N LYS A 102 18.15 3.19 10.97
CA LYS A 102 18.08 3.17 12.45
C LYS A 102 19.34 2.61 13.11
N GLY A 103 20.12 1.77 12.43
CA GLY A 103 21.34 1.14 12.95
C GLY A 103 22.61 1.97 12.77
N GLU A 104 22.54 3.07 12.03
CA GLU A 104 23.66 4.01 11.76
C GLU A 104 23.70 5.19 12.76
N LYS A 105 23.10 5.04 13.95
CA LYS A 105 23.15 6.05 15.02
C LYS A 105 24.04 5.64 16.17
#